data_AF-A0A414ZAV0-F1
#
_entry.id   AF-A0A414ZAV0-F1
#
_cell.length_a   1.000
_cell.length_b   1.000
_cell.length_c   1.000
_cell.angle_alpha   90.00
_cell.angle_beta   90.00
_cell.angle_gamma   90.00
#
_symmetry.space_group_name_H-M   'P 1'
#
loop_
_entity.id
_entity.type
_entity.pdbx_description
1 polymer ?
#
loop_
_entity_poly.entity_id
_entity_poly.type
_entity_poly.pdbx_seq_one_letter_code
_entity_poly.pdbx_strand_id
1 'polypeptide(L)'
;MSLCGKYRWWLTLFLIFAGTQDKLYADDTYARMLEKLGFEDVRTRVQGNTLYIAMENTAYRGTFGGWAEALRMLDARIGIVDSVVIVALEQQVPQVRICARVHPLEVVEVDYDISEAWRILHGVLVANSSFGKIDWVFYPQVSLANHRYDIIYEGAVNLAPAFEVSLWKGAQVTAQVVIPVWNNISGEADRVRPGFMTFSQTVAFHPRLHATGGIGLFNNNRAGVCGSLEYRLNNCLSVKGRFGLTGKSSFEDKKWNLSTWRKIDGSLGLSYFEACSALQFEGSLNRYVYGYYGARADITRHFRDYAIGVYGIAVEGGYNAGFHFAIPIQGKKAYRRKWFRAKLPDYFDWEYNVLSNKKEWSEDHLKSYDTRPDENHSDRYWQAEYIQRNINREIGK
;
A
#
# COMPACT_ATOMS: atom_id res chain seq x y z
N MET A 1 -1.40 48.75 -50.96
CA MET A 1 -0.41 47.80 -50.41
C MET A 1 -0.17 48.13 -48.93
N SER A 2 -0.35 47.12 -48.06
CA SER A 2 0.21 47.02 -46.69
C SER A 2 -0.28 47.95 -45.56
N LEU A 3 -1.46 47.66 -44.99
CA LEU A 3 -1.77 47.96 -43.57
C LEU A 3 -2.03 46.68 -42.74
N CYS A 4 -1.92 45.49 -43.34
CA CYS A 4 -2.29 44.20 -42.73
C CYS A 4 -1.12 43.48 -42.02
N GLY A 5 0.01 44.16 -41.78
CA GLY A 5 1.23 43.54 -41.22
C GLY A 5 1.50 43.82 -39.74
N LYS A 6 0.97 44.92 -39.16
CA LYS A 6 1.39 45.41 -37.82
C LYS A 6 0.59 44.86 -36.64
N TYR A 7 -0.62 44.33 -36.86
CA TYR A 7 -1.47 43.78 -35.78
C TYR A 7 -1.38 42.25 -35.64
N ARG A 8 -0.72 41.56 -36.58
CA ARG A 8 -0.63 40.10 -36.58
C ARG A 8 0.17 39.55 -35.39
N TRP A 9 1.21 40.27 -34.96
CA TRP A 9 2.03 39.89 -33.81
C TRP A 9 1.30 40.07 -32.47
N TRP A 10 0.51 41.13 -32.32
CA TRP A 10 -0.29 41.39 -31.12
C TRP A 10 -1.44 40.39 -30.96
N LEU A 11 -2.14 40.03 -32.04
CA LEU A 11 -3.16 38.97 -32.03
C LEU A 11 -2.56 37.60 -31.71
N THR A 12 -1.36 37.29 -32.22
CA THR A 12 -0.68 36.02 -31.93
C THR A 12 -0.24 35.95 -30.46
N LEU A 13 0.34 37.03 -29.92
CA LEU A 13 0.70 37.13 -28.50
C LEU A 13 -0.51 37.06 -27.57
N PHE A 14 -1.63 37.71 -27.93
CA PHE A 14 -2.86 37.69 -27.14
C PHE A 14 -3.53 36.31 -27.17
N LEU A 15 -3.54 35.61 -28.31
CA LEU A 15 -4.02 34.23 -28.42
C LEU A 15 -3.14 33.23 -27.66
N ILE A 16 -1.82 33.43 -27.63
CA ILE A 16 -0.89 32.63 -26.81
C ILE A 16 -1.11 32.91 -25.32
N PHE A 17 -1.33 34.16 -24.92
CA PHE A 17 -1.63 34.53 -23.53
C PHE A 17 -3.00 34.02 -23.07
N ALA A 18 -4.04 34.12 -23.90
CA ALA A 18 -5.37 33.58 -23.59
C ALA A 18 -5.33 32.05 -23.48
N GLY A 19 -4.71 31.37 -24.46
CA GLY A 19 -4.59 29.91 -24.45
C GLY A 19 -3.69 29.35 -23.34
N THR A 20 -2.77 30.14 -22.78
CA THR A 20 -2.01 29.74 -21.57
C THR A 20 -2.79 29.98 -20.29
N GLN A 21 -3.56 31.08 -20.19
CA GLN A 21 -4.42 31.33 -19.03
C GLN A 21 -5.55 30.32 -18.88
N ASP A 22 -6.23 29.93 -19.97
CA ASP A 22 -7.30 28.94 -19.92
C ASP A 22 -6.79 27.56 -19.46
N LYS A 23 -5.59 27.17 -19.88
CA LYS A 23 -4.95 25.91 -19.46
C LYS A 23 -4.52 25.93 -17.99
N LEU A 24 -3.92 27.03 -17.54
CA LEU A 24 -3.57 27.22 -16.12
C LEU A 24 -4.83 27.21 -15.22
N TYR A 25 -5.93 27.79 -15.68
CA TYR A 25 -7.20 27.81 -14.96
C TYR A 25 -7.86 26.42 -14.90
N ALA A 26 -7.79 25.65 -15.99
CA ALA A 26 -8.27 24.27 -16.02
C ALA A 26 -7.46 23.35 -15.09
N ASP A 27 -6.12 23.45 -15.12
CA ASP A 27 -5.22 22.69 -14.25
C ASP A 27 -5.58 22.88 -12.75
N ASP A 28 -5.72 24.14 -12.31
CA ASP A 28 -6.08 24.50 -10.93
C ASP A 28 -7.50 24.02 -10.56
N THR A 29 -8.44 24.05 -11.50
CA THR A 29 -9.82 23.56 -11.29
C THR A 29 -9.85 22.06 -10.99
N TYR A 30 -9.13 21.25 -11.76
CA TYR A 30 -9.04 19.80 -11.53
C TYR A 30 -8.31 19.47 -10.22
N ALA A 31 -7.22 20.17 -9.92
CA ALA A 31 -6.47 19.96 -8.68
C ALA A 31 -7.33 20.21 -7.44
N ARG A 32 -8.04 21.35 -7.40
CA ARG A 32 -8.95 21.70 -6.29
C ARG A 32 -10.10 20.71 -6.13
N MET A 33 -10.61 20.17 -7.24
CA MET A 33 -11.67 19.17 -7.19
C MET A 33 -11.21 17.87 -6.55
N LEU A 34 -10.04 17.35 -6.95
CA LEU A 34 -9.46 16.15 -6.37
C LEU A 34 -9.07 16.37 -4.89
N GLU A 35 -8.55 17.55 -4.55
CA GLU A 35 -8.31 17.94 -3.16
C GLU A 35 -9.60 17.91 -2.32
N LYS A 36 -10.73 18.41 -2.84
CA LYS A 36 -12.03 18.36 -2.14
C LYS A 36 -12.53 16.93 -1.93
N LEU A 37 -12.19 16.00 -2.82
CA LEU A 37 -12.46 14.57 -2.62
C LEU A 37 -11.56 13.96 -1.54
N GLY A 38 -10.46 14.62 -1.21
CA GLY A 38 -9.53 14.27 -0.15
C GLY A 38 -8.21 13.65 -0.64
N PHE A 39 -7.98 13.60 -1.95
CA PHE A 39 -6.71 13.14 -2.52
C PHE A 39 -5.56 14.06 -2.13
N GLU A 40 -4.36 13.49 -2.01
CA GLU A 40 -3.15 14.22 -1.62
C GLU A 40 -2.10 14.17 -2.71
N ASP A 41 -1.11 15.06 -2.58
CA ASP A 41 0.00 15.21 -3.51
C ASP A 41 -0.45 15.33 -4.98
N VAL A 42 -1.55 16.07 -5.17
CA VAL A 42 -2.23 16.20 -6.46
C VAL A 42 -1.43 17.11 -7.38
N ARG A 43 -1.17 16.62 -8.58
CA ARG A 43 -0.62 17.39 -9.71
C ARG A 43 -1.52 17.16 -10.91
N THR A 44 -1.83 18.22 -11.63
CA THR A 44 -2.69 18.16 -12.82
C THR A 44 -2.05 18.93 -13.96
N ARG A 45 -2.19 18.40 -15.18
CA ARG A 45 -1.78 19.09 -16.40
C ARG A 45 -2.66 18.67 -17.57
N VAL A 46 -3.28 19.62 -18.24
CA VAL A 46 -3.98 19.40 -19.50
C VAL A 46 -3.03 19.60 -20.67
N GLN A 47 -2.91 18.57 -21.53
CA GLN A 47 -2.16 18.64 -22.78
C GLN A 47 -2.98 18.01 -23.91
N GLY A 48 -3.27 18.79 -24.96
CA GLY A 48 -4.17 18.35 -26.02
C GLY A 48 -5.57 18.11 -25.43
N ASN A 49 -6.10 16.90 -25.64
CA ASN A 49 -7.39 16.46 -25.10
C ASN A 49 -7.24 15.44 -23.95
N THR A 50 -6.08 15.46 -23.28
CA THR A 50 -5.72 14.54 -22.21
C THR A 50 -5.41 15.30 -20.93
N LEU A 51 -6.04 14.88 -19.83
CA LEU A 51 -5.72 15.33 -18.48
C LEU A 51 -4.74 14.34 -17.83
N TYR A 52 -3.53 14.80 -17.53
CA TYR A 52 -2.55 14.05 -16.76
C TYR A 52 -2.70 14.41 -15.28
N ILE A 53 -2.69 13.40 -14.42
CA ILE A 53 -2.86 13.52 -12.98
C ILE A 53 -1.80 12.68 -12.29
N ALA A 54 -1.19 13.19 -11.23
CA ALA A 54 -0.55 12.36 -10.22
C ALA A 54 -1.19 12.66 -8.86
N MET A 55 -1.55 11.63 -8.10
CA MET A 55 -2.16 11.83 -6.79
C MET A 55 -2.07 10.57 -5.93
N GLU A 56 -2.20 10.76 -4.61
CA GLU A 56 -2.21 9.71 -3.60
C GLU A 56 -3.63 9.52 -3.04
N ASN A 57 -4.09 8.27 -3.02
CA ASN A 57 -5.37 7.92 -2.42
C ASN A 57 -5.22 7.74 -0.92
N THR A 58 -5.62 8.75 -0.15
CA THR A 58 -5.64 8.69 1.32
C THR A 58 -7.04 8.86 1.90
N ALA A 59 -8.02 9.15 1.04
CA ALA A 59 -9.38 9.45 1.44
C ALA A 59 -10.28 8.22 1.40
N TYR A 60 -10.02 7.30 0.47
CA TYR A 60 -10.84 6.11 0.23
C TYR A 60 -10.06 4.87 0.64
N ARG A 61 -10.64 4.04 1.50
CA ARG A 61 -10.03 2.75 1.86
C ARG A 61 -9.95 1.81 0.67
N GLY A 62 -8.91 1.00 0.66
CA GLY A 62 -8.68 -0.05 -0.33
C GLY A 62 -7.92 0.43 -1.56
N THR A 63 -7.48 -0.55 -2.35
CA THR A 63 -6.42 -0.36 -3.35
C THR A 63 -6.93 0.32 -4.63
N PHE A 64 -8.23 0.23 -4.92
CA PHE A 64 -8.81 0.68 -6.20
C PHE A 64 -10.00 1.63 -6.10
N GLY A 65 -10.74 1.64 -4.99
CA GLY A 65 -12.00 2.38 -4.88
C GLY A 65 -11.85 3.89 -5.08
N GLY A 66 -10.77 4.49 -4.59
CA GLY A 66 -10.49 5.92 -4.78
C GLY A 66 -10.29 6.30 -6.25
N TRP A 67 -9.62 5.45 -7.03
CA TRP A 67 -9.41 5.71 -8.46
C TRP A 67 -10.71 5.68 -9.25
N ALA A 68 -11.59 4.72 -8.96
CA ALA A 68 -12.92 4.64 -9.56
C ALA A 68 -13.74 5.90 -9.26
N GLU A 69 -13.71 6.38 -8.02
CA GLU A 69 -14.45 7.59 -7.63
C GLU A 69 -13.90 8.86 -8.29
N ALA A 70 -12.57 8.99 -8.39
CA ALA A 70 -11.95 10.09 -9.12
C ALA A 70 -12.38 10.09 -10.60
N LEU A 71 -12.36 8.92 -11.25
CA LEU A 71 -12.76 8.78 -12.64
C LEU A 71 -14.24 9.10 -12.88
N ARG A 72 -15.16 8.63 -12.01
CA ARG A 72 -16.59 9.00 -12.10
C ARG A 72 -16.81 10.50 -11.97
N MET A 73 -16.08 11.15 -11.07
CA MET A 73 -16.16 12.60 -10.87
C MET A 73 -15.66 13.40 -12.08
N LEU A 74 -14.62 12.89 -12.77
CA LEU A 74 -14.11 13.48 -14.00
C LEU A 74 -15.04 13.23 -15.19
N ASP A 75 -15.64 12.04 -15.29
CA ASP A 75 -16.65 11.69 -16.31
C ASP A 75 -17.96 12.47 -16.15
N ALA A 76 -18.26 13.02 -14.97
CA ALA A 76 -19.40 13.92 -14.80
C ALA A 76 -19.15 15.34 -15.38
N ARG A 77 -17.97 15.62 -15.95
CA ARG A 77 -17.58 16.93 -16.47
C ARG A 77 -17.40 16.89 -17.99
N ILE A 78 -18.54 17.00 -18.68
CA ILE A 78 -18.63 16.94 -20.15
C ILE A 78 -17.85 18.09 -20.80
N GLY A 79 -16.97 17.73 -21.76
CA GLY A 79 -16.54 18.65 -22.83
C GLY A 79 -15.20 19.38 -22.65
N ILE A 80 -14.33 18.97 -21.71
CA ILE A 80 -13.00 19.61 -21.54
C ILE A 80 -11.84 18.68 -21.93
N VAL A 81 -11.95 17.38 -21.66
CA VAL A 81 -10.97 16.35 -22.05
C VAL A 81 -11.68 15.08 -22.49
N ASP A 82 -11.08 14.32 -23.42
CA ASP A 82 -11.59 13.01 -23.86
C ASP A 82 -10.94 11.86 -23.09
N SER A 83 -9.73 12.08 -22.55
CA SER A 83 -8.97 11.04 -21.86
C SER A 83 -8.28 11.57 -20.62
N VAL A 84 -8.05 10.65 -19.68
CA VAL A 84 -7.41 10.91 -18.40
C VAL A 84 -6.31 9.87 -18.19
N VAL A 85 -5.15 10.33 -17.76
CA VAL A 85 -4.02 9.48 -17.36
C VAL A 85 -3.70 9.79 -15.90
N ILE A 86 -3.91 8.81 -15.02
CA ILE A 86 -3.62 8.92 -13.59
C ILE A 86 -2.34 8.14 -13.28
N VAL A 87 -1.37 8.81 -12.66
CA VAL A 87 -0.24 8.17 -12.00
C VAL A 87 -0.57 8.03 -10.52
N ALA A 88 -0.88 6.81 -10.10
CA ALA A 88 -1.17 6.50 -8.71
C ALA A 88 0.12 6.57 -7.88
N LEU A 89 0.07 7.35 -6.79
CA LEU A 89 1.17 7.48 -5.84
C LEU A 89 0.87 6.71 -4.56
N GLU A 90 1.93 6.20 -3.95
CA GLU A 90 1.96 5.66 -2.59
C GLU A 90 3.15 6.31 -1.90
N GLN A 91 2.91 7.09 -0.84
CA GLN A 91 3.95 7.88 -0.16
C GLN A 91 4.75 8.76 -1.14
N GLN A 92 4.06 9.41 -2.08
CA GLN A 92 4.61 10.19 -3.19
C GLN A 92 5.50 9.41 -4.19
N VAL A 93 5.56 8.08 -4.08
CA VAL A 93 6.27 7.20 -5.02
C VAL A 93 5.29 6.69 -6.08
N PRO A 94 5.54 6.92 -7.38
CA PRO A 94 4.67 6.41 -8.45
C PRO A 94 4.63 4.88 -8.48
N GLN A 95 3.43 4.29 -8.54
CA GLN A 95 3.23 2.85 -8.50
C GLN A 95 2.69 2.29 -9.82
N VAL A 96 1.64 2.90 -10.35
CA VAL A 96 0.94 2.40 -11.55
C VAL A 96 0.34 3.57 -12.35
N ARG A 97 0.23 3.40 -13.67
CA ARG A 97 -0.49 4.28 -14.59
C ARG A 97 -1.87 3.70 -14.85
N ILE A 98 -2.91 4.55 -14.81
CA ILE A 98 -4.29 4.22 -15.16
C ILE A 98 -4.72 5.15 -16.30
N CYS A 99 -5.02 4.57 -17.45
CA CYS A 99 -5.48 5.28 -18.65
C CYS A 99 -6.98 5.05 -18.83
N ALA A 100 -7.75 6.12 -18.94
CA ALA A 100 -9.19 6.04 -19.14
C ALA A 100 -9.68 7.03 -20.22
N ARG A 101 -10.69 6.62 -20.98
CA ARG A 101 -11.53 7.54 -21.75
C ARG A 101 -12.64 8.05 -20.84
N VAL A 102 -13.00 9.32 -21.00
CA VAL A 102 -14.19 9.90 -20.38
C VAL A 102 -15.22 10.18 -21.47
N HIS A 103 -16.50 10.07 -21.16
CA HIS A 103 -17.63 10.28 -22.06
C HIS A 103 -17.67 9.35 -23.30
N PRO A 104 -17.93 8.03 -23.13
CA PRO A 104 -18.29 7.35 -21.89
C PRO A 104 -17.06 6.89 -21.09
N LEU A 105 -17.19 6.84 -19.75
CA LEU A 105 -16.13 6.34 -18.88
C LEU A 105 -15.71 4.92 -19.26
N GLU A 106 -14.42 4.73 -19.55
CA GLU A 106 -13.82 3.43 -19.83
C GLU A 106 -12.36 3.41 -19.38
N VAL A 107 -12.00 2.47 -18.50
CA VAL A 107 -10.58 2.21 -18.22
C VAL A 107 -10.02 1.38 -19.37
N VAL A 108 -9.14 1.99 -20.14
CA VAL A 108 -8.53 1.40 -21.32
C VAL A 108 -7.39 0.48 -20.91
N GLU A 109 -6.50 0.96 -20.04
CA GLU A 109 -5.28 0.25 -19.69
C GLU A 109 -4.81 0.64 -18.28
N VAL A 110 -4.28 -0.34 -17.55
CA VAL A 110 -3.50 -0.11 -16.34
C VAL A 110 -2.17 -0.85 -16.49
N ASP A 111 -1.07 -0.14 -16.28
CA ASP A 111 0.29 -0.66 -16.51
C ASP A 111 1.34 0.14 -15.71
N TYR A 112 2.62 -0.17 -15.93
CA TYR A 112 3.73 0.50 -15.26
C TYR A 112 4.48 1.51 -16.15
N ASP A 113 3.98 1.87 -17.33
CA ASP A 113 4.63 2.83 -18.23
C ASP A 113 4.32 4.28 -17.84
N ILE A 114 4.91 4.70 -16.73
CA ILE A 114 4.64 5.99 -16.08
C ILE A 114 5.47 7.14 -16.68
N SER A 115 6.48 6.83 -17.50
CA SER A 115 7.57 7.77 -17.87
C SER A 115 7.08 9.05 -18.54
N GLU A 116 6.19 8.94 -19.52
CA GLU A 116 5.68 10.11 -20.25
C GLU A 116 4.83 11.02 -19.34
N ALA A 117 3.84 10.44 -18.67
CA ALA A 117 2.96 11.15 -17.75
C ALA A 117 3.77 11.84 -16.64
N TRP A 118 4.76 11.14 -16.09
CA TRP A 118 5.62 11.68 -15.04
C TRP A 118 6.50 12.83 -15.51
N ARG A 119 7.00 12.79 -16.76
CA ARG A 119 7.75 13.89 -17.37
C ARG A 119 6.86 15.13 -17.57
N ILE A 120 5.60 14.95 -17.99
CA ILE A 120 4.64 16.05 -18.17
C ILE A 120 4.28 16.70 -16.83
N LEU A 121 4.14 15.89 -15.78
CA LEU A 121 3.80 16.34 -14.43
C LEU A 121 5.01 16.83 -13.62
N HIS A 122 6.23 16.69 -14.16
CA HIS A 122 7.44 17.15 -13.51
C HIS A 122 7.45 18.67 -13.38
N GLY A 123 7.70 19.18 -12.17
CA GLY A 123 7.71 20.62 -11.88
C GLY A 123 6.34 21.28 -11.75
N VAL A 124 5.24 20.53 -11.91
CA VAL A 124 3.89 21.01 -11.57
C VAL A 124 3.79 21.17 -10.04
N LEU A 125 3.20 22.28 -9.60
CA LEU A 125 2.96 22.54 -8.17
C LEU A 125 2.09 21.44 -7.56
N VAL A 126 2.44 21.04 -6.35
CA VAL A 126 1.72 20.00 -5.61
C VAL A 126 0.59 20.63 -4.82
N ALA A 127 -0.65 20.30 -5.15
CA ALA A 127 -1.80 20.62 -4.34
C ALA A 127 -1.97 19.59 -3.21
N ASN A 128 -2.43 20.06 -2.04
CA ASN A 128 -2.73 19.22 -0.88
C ASN A 128 -1.61 18.25 -0.44
N SER A 129 -0.37 18.73 -0.31
CA SER A 129 0.79 17.86 -0.01
C SER A 129 0.62 17.04 1.27
N SER A 130 1.06 15.77 1.26
CA SER A 130 1.06 14.90 2.44
C SER A 130 2.19 15.17 3.44
N PHE A 131 3.19 16.00 3.06
CA PHE A 131 4.36 16.32 3.89
C PHE A 131 3.96 16.78 5.30
N GLY A 132 4.41 16.04 6.32
CA GLY A 132 4.17 16.37 7.72
C GLY A 132 2.74 16.16 8.22
N LYS A 133 1.86 15.57 7.41
CA LYS A 133 0.54 15.14 7.88
C LYS A 133 0.67 13.87 8.73
N ILE A 134 -0.18 13.80 9.75
CA ILE A 134 -0.17 12.72 10.74
C ILE A 134 -1.42 11.87 10.58
N ASP A 135 -1.21 10.57 10.38
CA ASP A 135 -2.23 9.54 10.42
C ASP A 135 -2.24 8.89 11.78
N TRP A 136 -3.35 9.05 12.49
CA TRP A 136 -3.63 8.30 13.69
C TRP A 136 -4.50 7.10 13.34
N VAL A 137 -3.87 5.92 13.33
CA VAL A 137 -4.48 4.67 12.88
C VAL A 137 -4.74 3.77 14.07
N PHE A 138 -5.97 3.29 14.20
CA PHE A 138 -6.35 2.39 15.29
C PHE A 138 -6.34 0.94 14.81
N TYR A 139 -5.25 0.21 15.05
CA TYR A 139 -5.12 -1.18 14.63
C TYR A 139 -5.74 -2.13 15.67
N PRO A 140 -6.83 -2.85 15.35
CA PRO A 140 -7.25 -3.99 16.15
C PRO A 140 -6.31 -5.18 15.89
N GLN A 141 -5.80 -5.80 16.94
CA GLN A 141 -4.94 -6.98 16.84
C GLN A 141 -5.60 -8.14 17.56
N VAL A 142 -5.77 -9.25 16.83
CA VAL A 142 -6.32 -10.50 17.37
C VAL A 142 -5.27 -11.60 17.20
N SER A 143 -4.88 -12.22 18.30
CA SER A 143 -3.98 -13.37 18.31
C SER A 143 -4.72 -14.55 18.89
N LEU A 144 -4.68 -15.69 18.21
CA LEU A 144 -5.26 -16.94 18.68
C LEU A 144 -4.16 -18.00 18.69
N ALA A 145 -4.00 -18.68 19.82
CA ALA A 145 -3.04 -19.74 20.01
C ALA A 145 -3.78 -21.05 20.30
N ASN A 146 -3.79 -21.96 19.32
CA ASN A 146 -4.31 -23.31 19.51
C ASN A 146 -3.14 -24.25 19.86
N HIS A 147 -2.97 -24.56 21.14
CA HIS A 147 -1.80 -25.30 21.61
C HIS A 147 -2.02 -26.21 22.81
N ARG A 148 -3.26 -26.28 23.29
CA ARG A 148 -3.66 -27.03 24.46
C ARG A 148 -4.81 -27.96 24.09
N TYR A 149 -4.77 -29.19 24.55
CA TYR A 149 -5.82 -30.19 24.25
C TYR A 149 -7.11 -29.93 25.02
N ASP A 150 -7.05 -29.13 26.10
CA ASP A 150 -8.15 -28.87 27.02
C ASP A 150 -8.89 -27.54 26.76
N ILE A 151 -8.35 -26.68 25.91
CA ILE A 151 -8.95 -25.40 25.53
C ILE A 151 -8.85 -25.23 24.03
N ILE A 152 -9.98 -24.98 23.35
CA ILE A 152 -10.04 -24.87 21.88
C ILE A 152 -9.17 -23.71 21.38
N TYR A 153 -9.13 -22.58 22.12
CA TYR A 153 -8.23 -21.45 21.84
C TYR A 153 -7.84 -20.67 23.11
N GLU A 154 -6.58 -20.29 23.22
CA GLU A 154 -6.20 -19.09 23.96
C GLU A 154 -6.18 -17.90 22.98
N GLY A 155 -6.63 -16.74 23.43
CA GLY A 155 -6.77 -15.54 22.63
C GLY A 155 -6.26 -14.29 23.34
N ALA A 156 -5.79 -13.34 22.54
CA ALA A 156 -5.51 -11.99 22.97
C ALA A 156 -6.10 -11.00 21.95
N VAL A 157 -6.75 -9.98 22.47
CA VAL A 157 -7.26 -8.83 21.74
C VAL A 157 -6.51 -7.60 22.26
N ASN A 158 -5.77 -6.95 21.36
CA ASN A 158 -5.08 -5.71 21.65
C ASN A 158 -5.62 -4.59 20.75
N LEU A 159 -5.57 -3.37 21.24
CA LEU A 159 -5.74 -2.17 20.44
C LEU A 159 -4.37 -1.50 20.31
N ALA A 160 -3.93 -1.27 19.09
CA ALA A 160 -2.60 -0.76 18.81
C ALA A 160 -2.67 0.56 18.04
N PRO A 161 -3.03 1.69 18.69
CA PRO A 161 -2.98 3.00 18.06
C PRO A 161 -1.56 3.30 17.57
N ALA A 162 -1.47 3.77 16.33
CA ALA A 162 -0.22 4.14 15.68
C ALA A 162 -0.30 5.55 15.11
N PHE A 163 0.81 6.27 15.20
CA PHE A 163 1.04 7.47 14.42
C PHE A 163 1.91 7.12 13.22
N GLU A 164 1.42 7.46 12.03
CA GLU A 164 2.13 7.31 10.77
C GLU A 164 2.32 8.69 10.14
N VAL A 165 3.56 9.06 9.86
CA VAL A 165 3.89 10.39 9.35
C VAL A 165 4.71 10.25 8.08
N SER A 166 4.17 10.76 6.98
CA SER A 166 4.90 10.90 5.72
C SER A 166 5.85 12.10 5.83
N LEU A 167 7.14 11.83 5.78
CA LEU A 167 8.16 12.86 5.94
C LEU A 167 8.52 13.49 4.60
N TRP A 168 8.99 12.71 3.64
CA TRP A 168 9.26 13.16 2.27
C TRP A 168 8.98 11.99 1.32
N LYS A 169 9.28 12.15 0.03
CA LYS A 169 9.02 11.10 -0.96
C LYS A 169 9.58 9.74 -0.53
N GLY A 170 8.68 8.79 -0.33
CA GLY A 170 8.93 7.43 0.10
C GLY A 170 9.35 7.25 1.56
N ALA A 171 9.49 8.32 2.34
CA ALA A 171 9.88 8.24 3.75
C ALA A 171 8.68 8.30 4.68
N GLN A 172 8.59 7.33 5.58
CA GLN A 172 7.55 7.24 6.59
C GLN A 172 8.16 6.89 7.95
N VAL A 173 7.61 7.51 9.00
CA VAL A 173 7.84 7.10 10.39
C VAL A 173 6.55 6.54 10.95
N THR A 174 6.66 5.39 11.64
CA THR A 174 5.54 4.75 12.33
C THR A 174 5.90 4.56 13.79
N ALA A 175 5.02 5.00 14.69
CA ALA A 175 5.16 4.81 16.13
C ALA A 175 3.85 4.28 16.71
N GLN A 176 3.90 3.09 17.30
CA GLN A 176 2.74 2.36 17.80
C GLN A 176 2.90 2.00 19.27
N VAL A 177 1.80 2.04 19.99
CA VAL A 177 1.68 1.52 21.36
C VAL A 177 0.63 0.42 21.35
N VAL A 178 0.96 -0.75 21.87
CA VAL A 178 0.03 -1.88 21.99
C VAL A 178 -0.60 -1.86 23.38
N ILE A 179 -1.93 -1.80 23.41
CA ILE A 179 -2.74 -1.75 24.63
C ILE A 179 -3.55 -3.05 24.70
N PRO A 180 -3.32 -3.93 25.69
CA PRO A 180 -4.14 -5.12 25.85
C PRO A 180 -5.56 -4.75 26.28
N VAL A 181 -6.55 -5.29 25.59
CA VAL A 181 -7.98 -5.08 25.89
C VAL A 181 -8.56 -6.29 26.60
N TRP A 182 -8.27 -7.48 26.09
CA TRP A 182 -8.64 -8.74 26.69
C TRP A 182 -7.60 -9.80 26.31
N ASN A 183 -7.24 -10.66 27.24
CA ASN A 183 -6.43 -11.83 26.95
C ASN A 183 -6.73 -12.93 27.98
N ASN A 184 -6.38 -14.15 27.61
CA ASN A 184 -6.28 -15.27 28.54
C ASN A 184 -4.91 -15.96 28.41
N ILE A 185 -3.95 -15.30 27.74
CA ILE A 185 -2.58 -15.75 27.53
C ILE A 185 -1.68 -15.00 28.53
N SER A 186 -1.00 -15.72 29.42
CA SER A 186 -0.09 -15.11 30.39
C SER A 186 1.18 -14.57 29.72
N GLY A 187 1.66 -13.39 30.11
CA GLY A 187 3.00 -12.91 29.77
C GLY A 187 3.05 -11.47 29.26
N GLU A 188 3.87 -11.21 28.22
CA GLU A 188 4.01 -9.87 27.62
C GLU A 188 2.70 -9.35 27.01
N ALA A 189 1.78 -10.26 26.69
CA ALA A 189 0.44 -9.95 26.20
C ALA A 189 -0.43 -9.18 27.22
N ASP A 190 -0.10 -9.20 28.52
CA ASP A 190 -0.85 -8.53 29.60
C ASP A 190 -0.47 -7.06 29.82
N ARG A 191 0.54 -6.57 29.11
CA ARG A 191 1.14 -5.26 29.42
C ARG A 191 1.03 -4.30 28.25
N VAL A 192 0.83 -3.03 28.57
CA VAL A 192 1.03 -1.93 27.62
C VAL A 192 2.49 -1.93 27.21
N ARG A 193 2.75 -1.98 25.90
CA ARG A 193 4.10 -2.15 25.36
C ARG A 193 4.30 -1.38 24.06
N PRO A 194 5.55 -1.04 23.71
CA PRO A 194 5.89 -0.58 22.37
C PRO A 194 5.40 -1.58 21.30
N GLY A 195 4.78 -1.08 20.25
CA GLY A 195 4.53 -1.84 19.01
C GLY A 195 5.62 -1.55 17.99
N PHE A 196 5.21 -1.35 16.73
CA PHE A 196 6.09 -0.84 15.69
C PHE A 196 6.68 0.53 16.06
N MET A 197 7.99 0.67 15.91
CA MET A 197 8.70 1.95 15.95
C MET A 197 9.69 1.94 14.80
N THR A 198 9.25 2.34 13.63
CA THR A 198 9.99 2.15 12.38
C THR A 198 10.21 3.45 11.63
N PHE A 199 11.35 3.52 10.97
CA PHE A 199 11.60 4.45 9.87
C PHE A 199 11.74 3.61 8.60
N SER A 200 11.02 3.94 7.55
CA SER A 200 11.10 3.27 6.24
C SER A 200 11.30 4.28 5.12
N GLN A 201 12.10 3.89 4.12
CA GLN A 201 12.33 4.64 2.89
C GLN A 201 12.09 3.74 1.67
N THR A 202 11.12 4.13 0.84
CA THR A 202 10.81 3.51 -0.45
C THR A 202 11.40 4.33 -1.59
N VAL A 203 12.02 3.68 -2.57
CA VAL A 203 12.56 4.31 -3.78
C VAL A 203 12.12 3.51 -5.00
N ALA A 204 11.59 4.18 -6.02
CA ALA A 204 11.37 3.61 -7.34
C ALA A 204 12.59 3.94 -8.22
N PHE A 205 13.44 2.95 -8.49
CA PHE A 205 14.60 3.10 -9.37
C PHE A 205 14.21 3.08 -10.85
N HIS A 206 13.14 2.35 -11.15
CA HIS A 206 12.49 2.24 -12.45
C HIS A 206 10.98 2.12 -12.20
N PRO A 207 10.09 2.46 -13.15
CA PRO A 207 8.65 2.30 -12.94
C PRO A 207 8.17 0.88 -12.55
N ARG A 208 9.02 -0.13 -12.76
CA ARG A 208 8.78 -1.53 -12.39
C ARG A 208 9.65 -2.04 -11.24
N LEU A 209 10.65 -1.25 -10.78
CA LEU A 209 11.63 -1.67 -9.76
C LEU A 209 11.54 -0.77 -8.53
N HIS A 210 11.05 -1.35 -7.45
CA HIS A 210 10.87 -0.68 -6.17
C HIS A 210 11.75 -1.33 -5.11
N ALA A 211 12.43 -0.51 -4.31
CA ALA A 211 13.13 -0.97 -3.13
C ALA A 211 12.63 -0.22 -1.91
N THR A 212 12.47 -0.95 -0.80
CA THR A 212 12.12 -0.37 0.50
C THR A 212 13.18 -0.78 1.52
N GLY A 213 13.76 0.18 2.22
CA GLY A 213 14.62 -0.07 3.38
C GLY A 213 13.91 0.35 4.66
N GLY A 214 14.13 -0.36 5.75
CA GLY A 214 13.55 -0.05 7.05
C GLY A 214 14.50 -0.30 8.21
N ILE A 215 14.33 0.45 9.30
CA ILE A 215 15.02 0.25 10.56
C ILE A 215 14.06 0.50 11.71
N GLY A 216 14.16 -0.29 12.78
CA GLY A 216 13.45 -0.02 14.01
C GLY A 216 12.99 -1.26 14.77
N LEU A 217 11.87 -1.11 15.47
CA LEU A 217 11.13 -2.17 16.14
C LEU A 217 10.03 -2.72 15.23
N PHE A 218 10.00 -4.04 15.12
CA PHE A 218 9.02 -4.80 14.37
C PHE A 218 8.16 -5.65 15.30
N ASN A 219 7.12 -6.28 14.76
CA ASN A 219 6.35 -7.26 15.54
C ASN A 219 7.21 -8.49 15.91
N ASN A 220 6.62 -9.42 16.66
CA ASN A 220 7.31 -10.64 17.07
C ASN A 220 8.63 -10.39 17.83
N ASN A 221 8.71 -9.27 18.56
CA ASN A 221 9.84 -8.90 19.41
C ASN A 221 11.16 -8.82 18.65
N ARG A 222 11.14 -8.22 17.46
CA ARG A 222 12.32 -8.06 16.60
C ARG A 222 12.72 -6.58 16.52
N ALA A 223 14.02 -6.35 16.50
CA ALA A 223 14.58 -5.04 16.20
C ALA A 223 15.77 -5.17 15.25
N GLY A 224 15.89 -4.26 14.30
CA GLY A 224 17.02 -4.27 13.37
C GLY A 224 16.75 -3.51 12.09
N VAL A 225 17.40 -3.97 11.02
CA VAL A 225 17.24 -3.42 9.67
C VAL A 225 16.63 -4.47 8.76
N CYS A 226 15.82 -4.01 7.81
CA CYS A 226 15.23 -4.84 6.78
C CYS A 226 15.29 -4.12 5.43
N GLY A 227 15.20 -4.89 4.36
CA GLY A 227 14.96 -4.36 3.04
C GLY A 227 14.13 -5.30 2.19
N SER A 228 13.41 -4.72 1.24
CA SER A 228 12.66 -5.45 0.22
C SER A 228 12.92 -4.86 -1.16
N LEU A 229 12.82 -5.71 -2.17
CA LEU A 229 12.92 -5.37 -3.57
C LEU A 229 11.74 -6.02 -4.30
N GLU A 230 11.02 -5.25 -5.09
CA GLU A 230 9.97 -5.75 -5.96
C GLU A 230 10.28 -5.36 -7.40
N TYR A 231 10.33 -6.35 -8.29
CA TYR A 231 10.43 -6.15 -9.73
C TYR A 231 9.20 -6.70 -10.44
N ARG A 232 8.42 -5.82 -11.06
CA ARG A 232 7.18 -6.15 -11.77
C ARG A 232 7.54 -6.51 -13.22
N LEU A 233 7.52 -7.80 -13.55
CA LEU A 233 7.93 -8.29 -14.88
C LEU A 233 6.94 -7.82 -15.95
N ASN A 234 5.64 -7.91 -15.65
CA ASN A 234 4.53 -7.50 -16.49
C ASN A 234 3.30 -7.17 -15.61
N ASN A 235 2.15 -6.93 -16.23
CA ASN A 235 0.93 -6.48 -15.56
C ASN A 235 0.29 -7.50 -14.60
N CYS A 236 0.71 -8.78 -14.63
CA CYS A 236 0.22 -9.86 -13.75
C CYS A 236 1.29 -10.53 -12.86
N LEU A 237 2.58 -10.42 -13.18
CA LEU A 237 3.67 -11.15 -12.54
C LEU A 237 4.72 -10.22 -11.93
N SER A 238 5.08 -10.46 -10.67
CA SER A 238 6.18 -9.78 -9.97
C SER A 238 7.12 -10.74 -9.27
N VAL A 239 8.37 -10.32 -9.13
CA VAL A 239 9.42 -10.97 -8.34
C VAL A 239 9.65 -10.13 -7.08
N LYS A 240 9.61 -10.75 -5.90
CA LYS A 240 9.80 -10.09 -4.62
C LYS A 240 10.99 -10.69 -3.89
N GLY A 241 11.91 -9.86 -3.44
CA GLY A 241 13.01 -10.24 -2.56
C GLY A 241 12.90 -9.50 -1.23
N ARG A 242 13.21 -10.16 -0.12
CA ARG A 242 13.34 -9.53 1.20
C ARG A 242 14.59 -10.00 1.89
N PHE A 243 15.15 -9.14 2.73
CA PHE A 243 16.24 -9.48 3.62
C PHE A 243 16.10 -8.74 4.95
N GLY A 244 16.60 -9.34 6.01
CA GLY A 244 16.56 -8.78 7.35
C GLY A 244 17.82 -9.11 8.13
N LEU A 245 18.26 -8.17 8.96
CA LEU A 245 19.28 -8.37 9.97
C LEU A 245 18.73 -7.86 11.30
N THR A 246 18.30 -8.79 12.15
CA THR A 246 17.54 -8.49 13.37
C THR A 246 18.11 -9.16 14.62
N GLY A 247 17.75 -8.61 15.78
CA GLY A 247 17.93 -9.17 17.11
C GLY A 247 16.60 -9.28 17.85
N LYS A 248 16.61 -9.97 19.00
CA LYS A 248 15.47 -9.99 19.92
C LYS A 248 15.35 -8.62 20.59
N SER A 249 14.13 -8.14 20.71
CA SER A 249 13.76 -6.92 21.43
C SER A 249 12.53 -7.23 22.26
N SER A 250 12.72 -7.41 23.58
CA SER A 250 11.60 -7.62 24.50
C SER A 250 11.49 -6.49 25.51
N PHE A 251 10.25 -6.19 25.91
CA PHE A 251 9.95 -5.22 26.95
C PHE A 251 9.50 -5.96 28.22
N GLU A 252 10.47 -6.26 29.08
CA GLU A 252 10.27 -7.04 30.31
C GLU A 252 10.55 -6.16 31.53
N ASP A 253 9.62 -6.14 32.49
CA ASP A 253 9.74 -5.42 33.78
C ASP A 253 10.16 -3.94 33.67
N LYS A 254 9.56 -3.22 32.72
CA LYS A 254 9.85 -1.79 32.40
C LYS A 254 11.29 -1.55 31.93
N LYS A 255 12.03 -2.61 31.60
CA LYS A 255 13.36 -2.55 30.98
C LYS A 255 13.26 -3.07 29.56
N TRP A 256 13.95 -2.37 28.67
CA TRP A 256 14.03 -2.79 27.29
C TRP A 256 15.30 -3.62 27.09
N ASN A 257 15.11 -4.89 26.77
CA ASN A 257 16.20 -5.82 26.49
C ASN A 257 16.39 -5.95 24.98
N LEU A 258 17.49 -5.38 24.48
CA LEU A 258 17.87 -5.48 23.08
C LEU A 258 19.06 -6.43 22.94
N SER A 259 18.90 -7.49 22.14
CA SER A 259 20.02 -8.36 21.78
C SER A 259 20.83 -7.76 20.63
N THR A 260 22.09 -8.16 20.50
CA THR A 260 22.89 -7.86 19.30
C THR A 260 22.20 -8.39 18.05
N TRP A 261 22.22 -7.61 16.96
CA TRP A 261 21.64 -7.98 15.68
C TRP A 261 22.55 -9.00 14.98
N ARG A 262 22.16 -10.27 15.03
CA ARG A 262 22.94 -11.40 14.47
C ARG A 262 22.08 -12.38 13.68
N LYS A 263 20.76 -12.23 13.70
CA LYS A 263 19.85 -13.10 12.95
C LYS A 263 19.65 -12.48 11.59
N ILE A 264 20.11 -13.18 10.57
CA ILE A 264 19.81 -12.85 9.19
C ILE A 264 18.52 -13.61 8.84
N ASP A 265 17.67 -13.03 8.02
CA ASP A 265 16.52 -13.66 7.41
C ASP A 265 16.38 -13.15 5.97
N GLY A 266 15.62 -13.85 5.15
CA GLY A 266 15.37 -13.38 3.80
C GLY A 266 14.43 -14.28 3.03
N SER A 267 13.91 -13.74 1.94
CA SER A 267 13.03 -14.48 1.05
C SER A 267 13.19 -14.04 -0.40
N LEU A 268 12.87 -14.96 -1.30
CA LEU A 268 12.75 -14.70 -2.73
C LEU A 268 11.48 -15.39 -3.21
N GLY A 269 10.58 -14.64 -3.82
CA GLY A 269 9.30 -15.15 -4.28
C GLY A 269 8.80 -14.53 -5.56
N LEU A 270 7.73 -15.14 -6.06
CA LEU A 270 6.99 -14.78 -7.25
C LEU A 270 5.53 -14.55 -6.85
N SER A 271 4.88 -13.59 -7.49
CA SER A 271 3.46 -13.29 -7.33
C SER A 271 2.82 -13.15 -8.70
N TYR A 272 1.84 -14.00 -9.01
CA TYR A 272 1.08 -14.00 -10.26
C TYR A 272 -0.40 -13.75 -9.98
N PHE A 273 -1.04 -12.88 -10.75
CA PHE A 273 -2.47 -12.62 -10.67
C PHE A 273 -3.19 -12.99 -11.97
N GLU A 274 -4.27 -13.75 -11.86
CA GLU A 274 -5.13 -14.16 -12.98
C GLU A 274 -6.46 -13.40 -12.92
N ALA A 275 -6.72 -12.51 -13.89
CA ALA A 275 -7.93 -11.69 -13.88
C ALA A 275 -9.21 -12.50 -13.98
N CYS A 276 -9.27 -13.54 -14.83
CA CYS A 276 -10.54 -14.22 -15.12
C CYS A 276 -11.17 -14.83 -13.87
N SER A 277 -10.36 -15.52 -13.07
CA SER A 277 -10.77 -16.18 -11.83
C SER A 277 -10.62 -15.30 -10.58
N ALA A 278 -9.94 -14.14 -10.70
CA ALA A 278 -9.52 -13.29 -9.58
C ALA A 278 -8.67 -14.06 -8.56
N LEU A 279 -7.78 -14.91 -9.06
CA LEU A 279 -6.85 -15.70 -8.23
C LEU A 279 -5.45 -15.07 -8.26
N GLN A 280 -4.85 -14.99 -7.08
CA GLN A 280 -3.46 -14.67 -6.88
C GLN A 280 -2.72 -15.93 -6.43
N PHE A 281 -1.61 -16.21 -7.08
CA PHE A 281 -0.69 -17.29 -6.76
C PHE A 281 0.61 -16.68 -6.29
N GLU A 282 1.04 -16.98 -5.07
CA GLU A 282 2.35 -16.58 -4.58
C GLU A 282 3.17 -17.83 -4.22
N GLY A 283 4.46 -17.79 -4.54
CA GLY A 283 5.41 -18.83 -4.20
C GLY A 283 6.71 -18.21 -3.74
N SER A 284 7.26 -18.64 -2.61
CA SER A 284 8.47 -18.06 -2.05
C SER A 284 9.40 -19.12 -1.45
N LEU A 285 10.70 -18.89 -1.59
CA LEU A 285 11.76 -19.56 -0.87
C LEU A 285 12.20 -18.64 0.27
N ASN A 286 12.24 -19.16 1.48
CA ASN A 286 12.40 -18.40 2.71
C ASN A 286 13.55 -18.98 3.53
N ARG A 287 14.33 -18.08 4.14
CA ARG A 287 15.22 -18.36 5.24
C ARG A 287 14.67 -17.64 6.47
N TYR A 288 14.11 -18.40 7.39
CA TYR A 288 13.47 -17.88 8.60
C TYR A 288 14.50 -17.34 9.60
N VAL A 289 14.03 -16.60 10.61
CA VAL A 289 14.88 -15.87 11.57
C VAL A 289 15.91 -16.76 12.28
N TYR A 290 15.57 -18.02 12.55
CA TYR A 290 16.46 -18.98 13.21
C TYR A 290 17.37 -19.76 12.25
N GLY A 291 17.27 -19.50 10.94
CA GLY A 291 18.18 -20.03 9.92
C GLY A 291 17.63 -21.21 9.12
N TYR A 292 16.43 -21.69 9.43
CA TYR A 292 15.76 -22.76 8.68
C TYR A 292 15.33 -22.29 7.30
N TYR A 293 15.49 -23.16 6.31
CA TYR A 293 15.03 -22.92 4.94
C TYR A 293 13.70 -23.60 4.68
N GLY A 294 12.82 -22.92 3.96
CA GLY A 294 11.55 -23.50 3.54
C GLY A 294 10.94 -22.81 2.32
N ALA A 295 9.97 -23.46 1.71
CA ALA A 295 9.15 -22.93 0.64
C ALA A 295 7.73 -22.67 1.17
N ARG A 296 7.12 -21.57 0.75
CA ARG A 296 5.71 -21.23 1.03
C ARG A 296 4.99 -20.99 -0.29
N ALA A 297 3.79 -21.54 -0.44
CA ALA A 297 2.91 -21.29 -1.57
C ALA A 297 1.53 -20.88 -1.09
N ASP A 298 0.97 -19.84 -1.68
CA ASP A 298 -0.32 -19.24 -1.32
C ASP A 298 -1.21 -19.17 -2.57
N ILE A 299 -2.49 -19.50 -2.39
CA ILE A 299 -3.54 -19.29 -3.39
C ILE A 299 -4.60 -18.42 -2.74
N THR A 300 -4.73 -17.18 -3.20
CA THR A 300 -5.67 -16.20 -2.66
C THR A 300 -6.70 -15.83 -3.70
N ARG A 301 -7.98 -15.93 -3.36
CA ARG A 301 -9.08 -15.44 -4.19
C ARG A 301 -9.54 -14.08 -3.72
N HIS A 302 -9.60 -13.14 -4.66
CA HIS A 302 -10.06 -11.78 -4.44
C HIS A 302 -11.52 -11.61 -4.84
N PHE A 303 -12.35 -11.17 -3.89
CA PHE A 303 -13.75 -10.81 -4.06
C PHE A 303 -13.92 -9.30 -3.84
N ARG A 304 -13.54 -8.50 -4.85
CA ARG A 304 -13.39 -7.03 -4.71
C ARG A 304 -12.38 -6.71 -3.61
N ASP A 305 -12.82 -6.06 -2.55
CA ASP A 305 -12.00 -5.68 -1.38
C ASP A 305 -11.80 -6.85 -0.38
N TYR A 306 -12.46 -8.00 -0.56
CA TYR A 306 -12.26 -9.16 0.32
C TYR A 306 -11.23 -10.11 -0.30
N ALA A 307 -10.31 -10.63 0.51
CA ALA A 307 -9.41 -11.70 0.08
C ALA A 307 -9.54 -12.91 1.00
N ILE A 308 -9.59 -14.10 0.43
CA ILE A 308 -9.58 -15.37 1.15
C ILE A 308 -8.57 -16.28 0.48
N GLY A 309 -7.60 -16.79 1.23
CA GLY A 309 -6.55 -17.63 0.71
C GLY A 309 -6.25 -18.85 1.56
N VAL A 310 -5.59 -19.81 0.94
CA VAL A 310 -5.02 -20.99 1.59
C VAL A 310 -3.54 -21.06 1.25
N TYR A 311 -2.75 -21.60 2.18
CA TYR A 311 -1.32 -21.71 1.99
C TYR A 311 -0.76 -23.01 2.52
N GLY A 312 0.39 -23.40 1.98
CA GLY A 312 1.19 -24.52 2.42
C GLY A 312 2.65 -24.09 2.58
N ILE A 313 3.30 -24.59 3.62
CA ILE A 313 4.70 -24.35 3.93
C ILE A 313 5.40 -25.70 4.06
N ALA A 314 6.52 -25.85 3.36
CA ALA A 314 7.46 -26.94 3.51
C ALA A 314 8.76 -26.37 4.07
N VAL A 315 9.20 -26.81 5.24
CA VAL A 315 10.45 -26.35 5.89
C VAL A 315 11.23 -27.57 6.35
N GLU A 316 12.53 -27.40 6.58
CA GLU A 316 13.36 -28.46 7.17
C GLU A 316 12.70 -29.02 8.45
N GLY A 317 12.34 -30.31 8.43
CA GLY A 317 11.74 -31.01 9.57
C GLY A 317 10.21 -31.10 9.60
N GLY A 318 9.50 -30.55 8.61
CA GLY A 318 8.04 -30.68 8.56
C GLY A 318 7.30 -29.82 7.54
N TYR A 319 5.98 -29.99 7.53
CA TYR A 319 5.05 -29.24 6.70
C TYR A 319 4.03 -28.55 7.59
N ASN A 320 3.56 -27.39 7.15
CA ASN A 320 2.46 -26.68 7.76
C ASN A 320 1.50 -26.19 6.67
N ALA A 321 0.26 -25.94 7.00
CA ALA A 321 -0.72 -25.39 6.09
C ALA A 321 -1.69 -24.51 6.87
N GLY A 322 -2.41 -23.65 6.16
CA GLY A 322 -3.33 -22.74 6.80
C GLY A 322 -4.21 -22.01 5.81
N PHE A 323 -4.95 -21.05 6.34
CA PHE A 323 -5.74 -20.14 5.54
C PHE A 323 -5.59 -18.73 6.10
N HIS A 324 -5.82 -17.75 5.25
CA HIS A 324 -5.81 -16.34 5.63
C HIS A 324 -6.97 -15.64 4.99
N PHE A 325 -7.36 -14.52 5.58
CA PHE A 325 -8.32 -13.62 4.96
C PHE A 325 -7.97 -12.17 5.28
N ALA A 326 -8.31 -11.30 4.33
CA ALA A 326 -8.29 -9.87 4.52
C ALA A 326 -9.71 -9.33 4.27
N ILE A 327 -10.29 -8.70 5.30
CA ILE A 327 -11.64 -8.16 5.27
C ILE A 327 -11.56 -6.63 5.36
N PRO A 328 -12.16 -5.89 4.42
CA PRO A 328 -12.14 -4.44 4.47
C PRO A 328 -12.95 -3.93 5.65
N ILE A 329 -12.39 -2.99 6.41
CA ILE A 329 -13.11 -2.41 7.55
C ILE A 329 -14.17 -1.43 7.05
N GLN A 330 -15.38 -1.48 7.61
CA GLN A 330 -16.53 -0.66 7.19
C GLN A 330 -16.29 0.84 7.36
N GLY A 331 -16.73 1.62 6.37
CA GLY A 331 -16.64 3.09 6.32
C GLY A 331 -15.54 3.56 5.38
N LYS A 332 -15.88 3.89 4.13
CA LYS A 332 -14.85 4.12 3.10
C LYS A 332 -14.03 5.41 3.28
N LYS A 333 -14.49 6.39 4.07
CA LYS A 333 -13.87 7.72 4.17
C LYS A 333 -13.29 8.00 5.56
N ALA A 334 -12.02 8.42 5.60
CA ALA A 334 -11.34 8.79 6.84
C ALA A 334 -11.79 10.16 7.38
N TYR A 335 -11.78 10.35 8.71
CA TYR A 335 -11.97 11.66 9.32
C TYR A 335 -10.69 12.49 9.15
N ARG A 336 -10.84 13.73 8.70
CA ARG A 336 -9.70 14.58 8.33
C ARG A 336 -9.87 16.01 8.82
N ARG A 337 -8.78 16.55 9.40
CA ARG A 337 -8.64 17.97 9.76
C ARG A 337 -7.25 18.47 9.40
N LYS A 338 -7.14 19.27 8.33
CA LYS A 338 -5.90 19.92 7.85
C LYS A 338 -4.65 19.01 7.87
N TRP A 339 -3.90 19.00 8.98
CA TRP A 339 -2.65 18.27 9.18
C TRP A 339 -2.81 16.90 9.87
N PHE A 340 -4.02 16.54 10.31
CA PHE A 340 -4.31 15.34 11.10
C PHE A 340 -5.43 14.51 10.47
N ARG A 341 -5.27 13.18 10.45
CA ARG A 341 -6.28 12.21 10.01
C ARG A 341 -6.45 11.13 11.06
N ALA A 342 -7.69 10.78 11.37
CA ALA A 342 -8.01 9.62 12.20
C ALA A 342 -8.67 8.55 11.34
N LYS A 343 -8.10 7.35 11.30
CA LYS A 343 -8.58 6.24 10.47
C LYS A 343 -8.45 4.89 11.18
N LEU A 344 -9.22 3.93 10.68
CA LEU A 344 -8.99 2.50 10.91
C LEU A 344 -8.09 2.00 9.77
N PRO A 345 -7.39 0.86 9.94
CA PRO A 345 -6.70 0.23 8.83
C PRO A 345 -7.67 -0.12 7.70
N ASP A 346 -7.13 -0.24 6.49
CA ASP A 346 -7.93 -0.54 5.31
C ASP A 346 -8.54 -1.94 5.38
N TYR A 347 -7.74 -2.89 5.86
CA TYR A 347 -8.15 -4.28 6.04
C TYR A 347 -7.88 -4.77 7.46
N PHE A 348 -8.76 -5.64 7.94
CA PHE A 348 -8.47 -6.57 9.00
C PHE A 348 -7.96 -7.87 8.37
N ASP A 349 -6.69 -8.17 8.59
CA ASP A 349 -6.05 -9.40 8.12
C ASP A 349 -5.87 -10.38 9.26
N TRP A 350 -6.04 -11.66 8.96
CA TRP A 350 -5.77 -12.74 9.91
C TRP A 350 -5.33 -14.02 9.21
N GLU A 351 -4.28 -14.65 9.74
CA GLU A 351 -3.73 -15.93 9.27
C GLU A 351 -3.95 -17.02 10.33
N TYR A 352 -4.56 -18.12 9.92
CA TYR A 352 -4.72 -19.33 10.71
C TYR A 352 -3.71 -20.40 10.31
N ASN A 353 -2.89 -20.82 11.28
CA ASN A 353 -1.95 -21.92 11.13
C ASN A 353 -2.55 -23.23 11.65
N VAL A 354 -2.59 -24.28 10.82
CA VAL A 354 -2.96 -25.64 11.24
C VAL A 354 -1.78 -26.26 11.98
N LEU A 355 -1.61 -25.88 13.25
CA LEU A 355 -0.58 -26.42 14.11
C LEU A 355 -0.85 -27.91 14.39
N SER A 356 -0.22 -28.80 13.63
CA SER A 356 -0.18 -30.24 13.93
C SER A 356 0.87 -30.50 15.02
N ASN A 357 0.44 -30.77 16.25
CA ASN A 357 1.18 -31.33 17.41
C ASN A 357 2.61 -30.80 17.72
N LYS A 358 3.05 -29.69 17.12
CA LYS A 358 4.44 -29.24 17.12
C LYS A 358 4.55 -27.70 17.21
N LYS A 359 3.91 -27.09 18.21
CA LYS A 359 3.96 -25.63 18.43
C LYS A 359 5.39 -25.12 18.58
N GLU A 360 6.18 -25.73 19.47
CA GLU A 360 7.57 -25.33 19.71
C GLU A 360 8.40 -25.41 18.42
N TRP A 361 8.22 -26.49 17.65
CA TRP A 361 8.85 -26.62 16.34
C TRP A 361 8.42 -25.49 15.38
N SER A 362 7.14 -25.16 15.29
CA SER A 362 6.66 -24.08 14.43
C SER A 362 7.21 -22.71 14.84
N GLU A 363 7.27 -22.43 16.14
CA GLU A 363 7.79 -21.16 16.68
C GLU A 363 9.30 -21.00 16.41
N ASP A 364 10.04 -22.11 16.38
CA ASP A 364 11.47 -22.10 16.07
C ASP A 364 11.75 -22.13 14.56
N HIS A 365 10.97 -22.87 13.77
CA HIS A 365 11.27 -23.14 12.36
C HIS A 365 10.60 -22.17 11.39
N LEU A 366 9.47 -21.57 11.78
CA LEU A 366 8.66 -20.69 10.92
C LEU A 366 8.63 -19.24 11.41
N LYS A 367 9.52 -18.84 12.33
CA LYS A 367 9.53 -17.48 12.85
C LYS A 367 9.84 -16.46 11.75
N SER A 368 8.85 -15.63 11.46
CA SER A 368 8.92 -14.42 10.62
C SER A 368 8.46 -13.19 11.41
N TYR A 369 8.55 -12.02 10.79
CA TYR A 369 8.03 -10.77 11.33
C TYR A 369 7.62 -9.86 10.17
N ASP A 370 6.70 -8.96 10.44
CA ASP A 370 6.26 -7.92 9.54
C ASP A 370 7.04 -6.65 9.80
N THR A 371 7.18 -5.81 8.79
CA THR A 371 7.92 -4.55 8.90
C THR A 371 7.00 -3.35 9.06
N ARG A 372 5.69 -3.55 8.86
CA ARG A 372 4.64 -2.55 9.01
C ARG A 372 3.42 -3.11 9.74
N PRO A 373 2.61 -2.27 10.41
CA PRO A 373 1.42 -2.72 11.12
C PRO A 373 0.28 -3.21 10.21
N ASP A 374 0.21 -2.72 8.98
CA ASP A 374 -0.83 -2.97 7.97
C ASP A 374 -0.40 -4.01 6.92
N GLU A 375 0.72 -4.70 7.11
CA GLU A 375 1.24 -5.64 6.13
C GLU A 375 0.29 -6.83 5.95
N ASN A 376 -0.24 -7.00 4.73
CA ASN A 376 -1.15 -8.08 4.36
C ASN A 376 -1.15 -8.33 2.84
N HIS A 377 -1.94 -9.31 2.36
CA HIS A 377 -2.00 -9.72 0.95
C HIS A 377 -2.87 -8.83 0.03
N SER A 378 -3.59 -7.84 0.57
CA SER A 378 -4.54 -6.98 -0.17
C SER A 378 -4.17 -5.50 -0.17
N ASP A 379 -3.56 -5.02 0.91
CA ASP A 379 -3.11 -3.65 1.05
C ASP A 379 -1.85 -3.38 0.21
N ARG A 380 -1.79 -2.19 -0.38
CA ARG A 380 -0.70 -1.75 -1.29
C ARG A 380 -0.35 -2.80 -2.35
N TYR A 381 -1.35 -3.56 -2.80
CA TYR A 381 -1.20 -4.56 -3.85
C TYR A 381 -1.25 -3.90 -5.23
N TRP A 382 -0.10 -3.38 -5.68
CA TRP A 382 0.04 -2.59 -6.90
C TRP A 382 0.12 -3.41 -8.20
N GLN A 383 -0.61 -4.54 -8.27
CA GLN A 383 -0.65 -5.36 -9.48
C GLN A 383 -1.61 -4.73 -10.51
N ALA A 384 -1.09 -4.32 -11.66
CA ALA A 384 -1.83 -3.54 -12.64
C ALA A 384 -3.13 -4.21 -13.12
N GLU A 385 -3.08 -5.51 -13.43
CA GLU A 385 -4.24 -6.26 -13.90
C GLU A 385 -5.32 -6.44 -12.81
N TYR A 386 -4.92 -6.58 -11.55
CA TYR A 386 -5.83 -6.57 -10.39
C TYR A 386 -6.54 -5.22 -10.25
N ILE A 387 -5.80 -4.12 -10.38
CA ILE A 387 -6.35 -2.77 -10.28
C ILE A 387 -7.33 -2.51 -11.43
N GLN A 388 -6.95 -2.80 -12.68
CA GLN A 388 -7.82 -2.61 -13.84
C GLN A 388 -9.15 -3.35 -13.70
N ARG A 389 -9.09 -4.63 -13.35
CA ARG A 389 -10.27 -5.48 -13.16
C ARG A 389 -11.22 -4.89 -12.12
N ASN A 390 -10.69 -4.49 -10.97
CA ASN A 390 -11.55 -4.02 -9.88
C ASN A 390 -12.08 -2.60 -10.10
N ILE A 391 -11.31 -1.70 -10.74
CA ILE A 391 -11.85 -0.40 -11.15
C ILE A 391 -13.01 -0.59 -12.13
N ASN A 392 -12.86 -1.44 -13.16
CA ASN A 392 -13.94 -1.73 -14.12
C ASN A 392 -15.22 -2.21 -13.43
N ARG A 393 -15.09 -3.17 -12.50
CA ARG A 393 -16.23 -3.67 -11.72
C ARG A 393 -16.88 -2.61 -10.85
N GLU A 394 -16.11 -1.67 -10.30
CA GLU A 394 -16.66 -0.55 -9.53
C GLU A 394 -17.43 0.40 -10.44
N ILE A 395 -16.90 0.76 -11.61
CA ILE A 395 -17.58 1.69 -12.55
C ILE A 395 -18.76 1.04 -13.31
N GLY A 396 -19.05 -0.24 -13.07
CA GLY A 396 -20.21 -0.94 -13.64
C GLY A 396 -19.96 -1.58 -15.01
N LYS A 397 -18.71 -1.93 -15.31
CA LYS A 397 -18.30 -2.73 -16.48
C LYS A 397 -17.77 -4.08 -16.05
#